data_AF-A0A1R4GZ25-F1
#
_entry.id   AF-A0A1R4GZ25-F1
#
_cell.length_a   1.000
_cell.length_b   1.000
_cell.length_c   1.000
_cell.angle_alpha   90.00
_cell.angle_beta   90.00
_cell.angle_gamma   90.00
#
_symmetry.space_group_name_H-M   'P 1'
#
loop_
_entity.id
_entity.type
_entity.pdbx_description
1 polymer ?
#
loop_
_entity_poly.entity_id
_entity_poly.type
_entity_poly.pdbx_seq_one_letter_code
_entity_poly.pdbx_strand_id
1 'polypeptide(L)' 'MKTLYVNTMEGFWSLLRSWLRPHRGVSQEKLPLYLGFFEFTHNVRRRGQALLGALLGALLLPAACPQNSIRALKNWIKLI' A
#
# COMPACT_ATOMS: atom_id res chain seq x y z
N MET A 1 8.74 -26.03 -22.93
CA MET A 1 8.32 -24.65 -23.25
C MET A 1 6.98 -24.40 -22.58
N LYS A 2 6.97 -23.94 -21.32
CA LYS A 2 5.72 -23.60 -20.63
C LYS A 2 5.36 -22.20 -21.11
N THR A 3 4.29 -22.08 -21.89
CA THR A 3 3.65 -20.81 -22.21
C THR A 3 3.31 -20.14 -20.88
N LEU A 4 4.18 -19.22 -20.44
CA LEU A 4 3.98 -18.43 -19.23
C LEU A 4 2.85 -17.47 -19.56
N TYR A 5 1.62 -17.91 -19.35
CA TYR A 5 0.51 -17.01 -19.17
C TYR A 5 0.82 -16.21 -17.91
N VAL A 6 1.49 -15.07 -18.09
CA VAL A 6 1.63 -14.02 -17.08
C VAL A 6 0.23 -13.40 -16.89
N ASN A 7 -0.72 -14.22 -16.46
CA ASN A 7 -1.96 -13.74 -15.88
C ASN A 7 -1.53 -13.09 -14.58
N THR A 8 -1.74 -11.78 -14.47
CA THR A 8 -1.35 -10.88 -13.37
C THR A 8 -1.36 -11.51 -11.97
N MET A 9 -2.28 -12.44 -11.72
CA MET A 9 -2.37 -13.22 -10.49
C MET A 9 -1.18 -14.15 -10.22
N GLU A 10 -0.65 -14.90 -11.20
CA GLU A 10 0.49 -15.81 -10.97
C GLU A 10 1.77 -15.04 -10.61
N GLY A 11 1.97 -13.86 -11.20
CA GLY A 11 3.04 -12.93 -10.83
C GLY A 11 2.87 -12.39 -9.42
N PHE A 12 1.64 -12.03 -9.05
CA PHE A 12 1.28 -11.58 -7.70
C PHE A 12 1.58 -12.65 -6.65
N TRP A 13 1.13 -13.89 -6.86
CA TRP A 13 1.35 -15.00 -5.94
C TRP A 13 2.83 -15.39 -5.82
N SER A 14 3.60 -15.30 -6.90
CA SER A 14 5.05 -15.55 -6.87
C SER A 14 5.79 -14.53 -6.00
N LEU A 15 5.40 -13.25 -6.09
CA LEU A 15 5.98 -12.16 -5.31
C LEU A 15 5.57 -12.22 -3.84
N LEU A 16 4.28 -12.48 -3.58
CA LEU A 16 3.74 -12.68 -2.24
C LEU A 16 4.41 -13.86 -1.52
N ARG A 17 4.60 -14.99 -2.20
CA ARG A 17 5.28 -16.17 -1.63
C ARG A 17 6.75 -15.88 -1.28
N SER A 18 7.44 -15.07 -2.08
CA SER A 18 8.81 -14.62 -1.78
C SER A 18 8.82 -13.69 -0.55
N TRP A 19 7.87 -12.77 -0.47
CA TRP A 19 7.71 -11.83 0.64
C TRP A 19 7.31 -12.50 1.96
N LEU A 20 6.55 -13.61 1.92
CA LEU A 20 6.15 -14.37 3.11
C LEU A 20 7.28 -15.23 3.72
N ARG A 21 8.31 -15.59 2.95
CA ARG A 21 9.38 -16.51 3.41
C ARG A 21 10.15 -16.04 4.67
N PRO A 22 10.48 -14.74 4.85
CA PRO A 22 11.13 -14.23 6.06
C PRO A 22 10.21 -14.26 7.29
N HIS A 23 8.89 -14.26 7.08
CA HIS A 23 7.88 -14.33 8.13
C HIS A 23 7.64 -15.81 8.51
N ARG A 24 8.64 -16.49 9.09
CA ARG A 24 8.52 -17.89 9.51
C ARG A 24 7.41 -18.07 10.55
N GLY A 25 6.35 -18.79 10.15
CA GLY A 25 5.19 -19.11 10.99
C GLY A 25 4.04 -18.11 10.86
N VAL A 26 3.55 -17.86 9.64
CA VAL A 26 2.37 -17.01 9.42
C VAL A 26 1.16 -17.62 10.12
N SER A 27 0.70 -16.97 11.20
CA SER A 27 -0.57 -17.28 11.85
C SER A 27 -1.71 -17.15 10.83
N GLN A 28 -2.43 -18.24 10.57
CA GLN A 28 -3.48 -18.31 9.54
C GLN A 28 -4.61 -17.31 9.79
N GLU A 29 -4.88 -17.04 11.07
CA GLU A 29 -5.78 -15.99 11.60
C GLU A 29 -5.40 -14.56 11.17
N LYS A 30 -4.11 -14.29 10.91
CA LYS A 30 -3.60 -12.94 10.53
C LYS A 30 -3.30 -12.82 9.05
N LEU A 31 -3.55 -13.87 8.27
CA LEU A 31 -3.38 -13.87 6.81
C LEU A 31 -4.04 -12.67 6.10
N PRO A 32 -5.31 -12.29 6.40
CA PRO A 32 -5.91 -11.12 5.75
C PRO A 32 -5.15 -9.81 6.05
N LEU A 33 -4.57 -9.68 7.25
CA LEU A 33 -3.77 -8.51 7.62
C LEU A 33 -2.47 -8.42 6.81
N TYR A 34 -1.80 -9.57 6.62
CA TYR A 34 -0.59 -9.64 5.80
C TYR A 34 -0.86 -9.36 4.32
N LEU A 35 -1.98 -9.85 3.79
CA LEU A 35 -2.40 -9.58 2.42
C LEU A 35 -2.70 -8.09 2.21
N GLY A 36 -3.44 -7.46 3.13
CA GLY A 36 -3.71 -6.02 3.06
C GLY A 36 -2.44 -5.17 3.17
N PHE A 37 -1.50 -5.55 4.03
CA PHE A 37 -0.20 -4.89 4.10
C PHE A 37 0.61 -5.06 2.81
N PHE A 38 0.59 -6.25 2.22
CA PHE A 38 1.24 -6.52 0.95
C PHE A 38 0.63 -5.67 -0.18
N GLU A 39 -0.69 -5.61 -0.30
CA GLU A 39 -1.40 -4.78 -1.27
C GLU A 39 -1.06 -3.30 -1.10
N PHE A 40 -1.04 -2.81 0.14
CA PHE A 40 -0.63 -1.44 0.46
C PHE A 40 0.80 -1.15 0.02
N THR A 41 1.76 -2.01 0.39
CA THR A 41 3.17 -1.85 0.01
C THR A 41 3.37 -1.90 -1.51
N HIS A 42 2.62 -2.77 -2.18
CA HIS A 42 2.66 -2.93 -3.63
C HIS A 42 2.11 -1.69 -4.35
N ASN A 43 0.99 -1.14 -3.89
CA ASN A 43 0.36 0.05 -4.47
C ASN A 43 1.17 1.33 -4.22
N VAL A 44 1.76 1.48 -3.04
CA VAL A 44 2.59 2.64 -2.69
C VAL A 44 3.90 2.67 -3.49
N ARG A 45 4.40 1.52 -3.97
CA ARG A 45 5.65 1.36 -4.75
C ARG A 45 6.89 1.99 -4.08
N ARG A 46 6.84 2.23 -2.76
CA ARG A 46 7.97 2.75 -1.97
C ARG A 46 8.49 1.67 -1.03
N ARG A 47 9.79 1.70 -0.73
CA ARG A 47 10.47 0.72 0.12
C ARG A 47 11.16 1.42 1.29
N GLY A 48 11.43 0.67 2.36
CA GLY A 48 12.20 1.15 3.51
C GLY A 48 11.49 2.25 4.30
N GLN A 49 12.24 3.25 4.76
CA GLN A 49 11.73 4.35 5.62
C GLN A 49 10.61 5.17 4.96
N ALA A 50 10.58 5.27 3.63
CA ALA A 50 9.50 5.97 2.91
C ALA A 50 8.15 5.23 2.99
N LEU A 51 8.16 3.91 3.26
CA LEU A 51 6.95 3.13 3.51
C LEU A 51 6.33 3.54 4.86
N LEU A 52 7.16 3.79 5.89
CA LEU A 52 6.67 4.20 7.21
C LEU A 52 5.95 5.54 7.14
N GLY A 53 6.50 6.51 6.40
CA GLY A 53 5.82 7.79 6.19
C GLY A 53 4.48 7.66 5.45
N ALA A 54 4.39 6.75 4.47
CA ALA A 54 3.12 6.47 3.78
C ALA A 54 2.13 5.72 4.67
N LEU A 55 2.60 4.76 5.49
CA LEU A 55 1.78 3.97 6.41
C LEU A 55 1.22 4.86 7.53
N LEU A 56 2.08 5.66 8.14
CA LEU A 56 1.70 6.68 9.12
C LEU A 56 0.76 7.70 8.48
N GLY A 57 1.01 8.11 7.24
CA GLY A 57 0.09 8.94 6.47
C GLY A 57 -1.30 8.30 6.36
N ALA A 58 -1.39 7.04 5.94
CA ALA A 58 -2.67 6.35 5.79
C ALA A 58 -3.40 6.10 7.12
N LEU A 59 -2.67 5.92 8.22
CA LEU A 59 -3.22 5.61 9.54
C LEU A 59 -3.57 6.86 10.36
N LEU A 60 -2.76 7.92 10.26
CA LEU A 60 -2.90 9.17 11.02
C LEU A 60 -3.66 10.26 10.24
N LEU A 61 -3.70 10.21 8.90
CA LEU A 61 -4.62 11.10 8.20
C LEU A 61 -6.04 10.52 8.33
N PRO A 62 -7.00 11.29 8.87
CA PRO A 62 -8.39 10.89 8.80
C PRO A 62 -8.74 10.73 7.32
N ALA A 63 -9.36 9.60 6.96
CA ALA A 63 -9.84 9.29 5.62
C ALA A 63 -10.89 10.30 5.08
N ALA A 64 -11.18 11.36 5.82
CA ALA A 64 -12.05 12.46 5.45
C ALA A 64 -11.30 13.79 5.55
N CYS A 65 -10.38 14.06 4.64
CA CYS A 65 -10.27 15.42 4.14
C CYS A 65 -9.75 15.39 2.70
N PRO A 66 -10.52 15.81 1.70
CA PRO A 66 -9.91 16.15 0.43
C PRO A 66 -8.91 17.26 0.72
N GLN A 67 -7.59 17.01 0.55
CA GLN A 67 -6.57 18.06 0.66
C GLN A 67 -6.87 19.27 -0.24
N ASN A 68 -7.82 19.11 -1.17
CA ASN A 68 -8.34 20.15 -2.04
C ASN A 68 -9.12 21.26 -1.29
N SER A 69 -9.85 20.99 -0.20
CA SER A 69 -10.72 22.02 0.41
C SER A 69 -9.95 23.09 1.18
N ILE A 70 -9.02 22.69 2.06
CA ILE A 70 -8.23 23.63 2.88
C ILE A 70 -7.20 24.38 2.02
N ARG A 71 -6.65 23.73 0.98
CA ARG A 71 -5.72 24.38 0.03
C ARG A 71 -6.45 25.33 -0.92
N ALA A 72 -7.65 24.98 -1.37
CA ALA A 72 -8.48 25.86 -2.19
C ALA A 72 -8.85 27.13 -1.43
N LEU A 73 -9.26 27.02 -0.16
CA LEU A 73 -9.59 28.18 0.66
C LEU A 73 -8.39 29.10 0.88
N LYS A 74 -7.21 28.53 1.16
CA LYS A 74 -5.96 29.28 1.32
C LYS A 74 -5.51 30.00 0.03
N ASN A 75 -5.78 29.42 -1.13
CA ASN A 75 -5.47 30.05 -2.42
C ASN A 75 -6.51 31.12 -2.80
N TRP A 76 -7.79 30.90 -2.48
CA TRP A 76 -8.86 31.90 -2.70
C TRP A 76 -8.64 33.16 -1.87
N ILE A 77 -8.21 33.03 -0.62
CA ILE A 77 -7.89 34.17 0.26
C ILE A 77 -6.63 34.93 -0.22
N LYS A 78 -5.73 34.29 -0.97
CA LYS A 78 -4.59 34.97 -1.59
C LYS A 78 -4.94 35.72 -2.88
N LEU A 79 -6.12 35.47 -3.45
CA LEU A 79 -6.61 36.01 -4.71
C LEU A 79 -7.68 37.09 -4.52
N ILE A 80 -8.04 37.39 -3.27
CA ILE A 80 -8.83 38.55 -2.83
C ILE A 80 -7.85 39.57 -2.25
#